data_AF-A0A2L0ABF9-F1
#
_entry.id   AF-A0A2L0ABF9-F1
#
_cell.length_a   1.000
_cell.length_b   1.000
_cell.length_c   1.000
_cell.angle_alpha   90.00
_cell.angle_beta   90.00
_cell.angle_gamma   90.00
#
_symmetry.space_group_name_H-M   'P 1'
#
loop_
_entity.id
_entity.type
_entity.pdbx_description
1 polymer ?
#
loop_
_entity_poly.entity_id
_entity_poly.type
_entity_poly.pdbx_seq_one_letter_code
_entity_poly.pdbx_strand_id
1 'polypeptide(L)'
;MEYADAYTTFETQGRALPLLIRGDALSLLRDTFGGSDDARELIAENHETIDAIVHFLIEEDTHWQWSLEIDRETMLRWGRQRDLWHWKPV
;
A
#
# COMPACT_ATOMS: atom_id res chain seq x y z
N MET A 1 -0.13 -8.50 -15.72
CA MET A 1 -1.42 -7.78 -15.79
C MET A 1 -1.19 -6.42 -15.17
N GLU A 2 -1.65 -5.33 -15.77
CA GLU A 2 -1.45 -3.98 -15.21
C GLU A 2 -2.71 -3.57 -14.45
N TYR A 3 -2.59 -3.28 -13.16
CA TYR A 3 -3.69 -2.73 -12.38
C TYR A 3 -3.89 -1.25 -12.72
N ALA A 4 -5.15 -0.80 -12.71
CA ALA A 4 -5.44 0.62 -12.66
C ALA A 4 -5.20 1.16 -11.23
N ASP A 5 -4.96 2.47 -11.12
CA ASP A 5 -4.92 3.14 -9.83
C ASP A 5 -6.23 2.95 -9.07
N ALA A 6 -6.13 2.66 -7.77
CA ALA A 6 -7.26 2.42 -6.89
C ALA A 6 -7.38 3.51 -5.84
N TYR A 7 -8.61 3.95 -5.59
CA TYR A 7 -8.94 4.90 -4.54
C TYR A 7 -9.70 4.17 -3.43
N THR A 8 -9.24 4.33 -2.20
CA THR A 8 -9.89 3.83 -0.99
C THR A 8 -9.77 4.85 0.14
N THR A 9 -10.28 4.50 1.32
CA THR A 9 -10.20 5.32 2.52
C THR A 9 -9.60 4.50 3.65
N PHE A 10 -8.72 5.12 4.43
CA PHE A 10 -8.18 4.57 5.65
C PHE A 10 -8.77 5.31 6.87
N GLU A 11 -9.32 4.58 7.83
CA GLU A 11 -9.89 5.19 9.04
C GLU A 11 -8.81 5.32 10.12
N THR A 12 -8.48 6.56 10.48
CA THR A 12 -7.65 6.90 11.65
C THR A 12 -8.54 7.48 12.76
N GLN A 13 -7.95 7.83 13.92
CA GLN A 13 -8.60 8.29 15.15
C GLN A 13 -9.62 9.44 14.94
N GLY A 14 -10.82 9.10 14.47
CA GLY A 14 -11.90 10.04 14.16
C GLY A 14 -11.87 10.69 12.77
N ARG A 15 -11.03 10.23 11.82
CA ARG A 15 -10.99 10.78 10.46
C ARG A 15 -10.76 9.70 9.40
N ALA A 16 -11.54 9.77 8.31
CA ALA A 16 -11.23 9.03 7.09
C ALA A 16 -10.18 9.80 6.26
N LEU A 17 -9.08 9.14 5.96
CA LEU A 17 -7.97 9.63 5.14
C LEU A 17 -8.10 9.03 3.73
N PRO A 18 -8.25 9.84 2.68
CA PRO A 18 -8.22 9.34 1.31
C PRO A 18 -6.88 8.70 0.98
N LEU A 19 -6.92 7.51 0.39
CA LEU A 19 -5.76 6.73 -0.01
C LEU A 19 -5.82 6.43 -1.50
N LEU A 20 -4.80 6.86 -2.23
CA LEU A 20 -4.53 6.46 -3.60
C LEU A 20 -3.47 5.35 -3.59
N ILE A 21 -3.78 4.21 -4.21
CA ILE A 21 -2.82 3.12 -4.41
C ILE A 21 -2.56 3.00 -5.90
N ARG A 22 -1.31 3.21 -6.31
CA ARG A 22 -0.91 3.20 -7.72
C ARG A 22 -0.95 1.76 -8.28
N GLY A 23 -1.25 1.64 -9.57
CA GLY A 23 -1.36 0.33 -10.24
C GLY A 23 -0.08 -0.53 -10.15
N ASP A 24 1.09 0.09 -10.15
CA ASP A 24 2.38 -0.58 -10.00
C ASP A 24 2.65 -1.07 -8.57
N ALA A 25 2.11 -0.39 -7.57
CA ALA A 25 2.09 -0.82 -6.17
C ALA A 25 1.17 -2.04 -5.99
N LEU A 26 -0.03 -2.02 -6.58
CA LEU A 26 -0.94 -3.18 -6.56
C LEU A 26 -0.31 -4.40 -7.25
N SER A 27 0.38 -4.18 -8.37
CA SER A 27 1.12 -5.23 -9.06
C SER A 27 2.20 -5.82 -8.15
N LEU A 28 2.99 -4.97 -7.47
CA LEU A 28 3.99 -5.43 -6.51
C LEU A 28 3.38 -6.21 -5.33
N LEU A 29 2.28 -5.71 -4.78
CA LEU A 29 1.57 -6.33 -3.66
C LEU A 29 1.12 -7.75 -4.03
N ARG A 30 0.46 -7.90 -5.19
CA ARG A 30 0.05 -9.22 -5.71
C ARG A 30 1.24 -10.13 -5.98
N ASP A 31 2.28 -9.63 -6.65
CA ASP A 31 3.46 -10.44 -6.99
C ASP A 31 4.16 -10.96 -5.71
N THR A 32 4.05 -10.23 -4.60
CA THR A 32 4.74 -10.55 -3.35
C THR A 32 3.90 -11.39 -2.41
N PHE A 33 2.64 -11.01 -2.19
CA PHE A 33 1.78 -11.59 -1.17
C PHE A 33 0.65 -12.46 -1.76
N GLY A 34 0.50 -12.47 -3.09
CA GLY A 34 -0.59 -13.14 -3.78
C GLY A 34 -1.92 -12.39 -3.64
N GLY A 35 -2.98 -13.00 -4.17
CA GLY A 35 -4.36 -12.50 -4.07
C GLY A 35 -5.05 -12.33 -5.42
N SER A 36 -6.21 -11.68 -5.38
CA SER A 36 -7.12 -11.50 -6.52
C SER A 36 -6.55 -10.60 -7.64
N ASP A 37 -7.00 -10.88 -8.86
CA ASP A 37 -6.77 -10.06 -10.06
C ASP A 37 -7.62 -8.77 -10.04
N ASP A 38 -8.63 -8.70 -9.18
CA ASP A 38 -9.41 -7.50 -8.94
C ASP A 38 -8.75 -6.61 -7.88
N ALA A 39 -8.59 -5.32 -8.17
CA ALA A 39 -7.90 -4.38 -7.29
C ALA A 39 -8.58 -4.26 -5.92
N ARG A 40 -9.91 -4.26 -5.88
CA ARG A 40 -10.67 -4.06 -4.65
C ARG A 40 -10.59 -5.30 -3.77
N GLU A 41 -10.70 -6.49 -4.35
CA GLU A 41 -10.51 -7.75 -3.64
C GLU A 41 -9.07 -7.89 -3.15
N LEU A 42 -8.07 -7.58 -3.98
CA LEU A 42 -6.66 -7.62 -3.60
C LEU A 42 -6.37 -6.70 -2.40
N ILE A 43 -6.90 -5.47 -2.40
CA ILE A 43 -6.77 -4.53 -1.28
C ILE A 43 -7.42 -5.10 -0.02
N ALA A 44 -8.60 -5.71 -0.12
CA ALA A 44 -9.28 -6.30 1.03
C ALA A 44 -8.53 -7.52 1.61
N GLU A 45 -7.99 -8.38 0.73
CA GLU A 45 -7.19 -9.55 1.11
C GLU A 45 -5.88 -9.15 1.79
N ASN A 46 -5.30 -8.01 1.40
CA ASN A 46 -4.03 -7.50 1.90
C ASN A 46 -4.17 -6.27 2.82
N HIS A 47 -5.35 -6.05 3.42
CA HIS A 47 -5.63 -4.83 4.18
C HIS A 47 -4.64 -4.60 5.34
N GLU A 48 -4.22 -5.65 6.05
CA GLU A 48 -3.21 -5.53 7.13
C GLU A 48 -1.87 -4.96 6.63
N THR A 49 -1.47 -5.32 5.41
CA THR A 49 -0.25 -4.80 4.77
C THR A 49 -0.42 -3.35 4.36
N ILE A 50 -1.56 -3.01 3.75
CA ILE A 50 -1.90 -1.63 3.38
C ILE A 50 -1.94 -0.73 4.62
N ASP A 51 -2.59 -1.17 5.70
CA ASP A 51 -2.67 -0.46 6.96
C ASP A 51 -1.28 -0.22 7.56
N ALA A 52 -0.40 -1.23 7.53
CA ALA A 52 0.97 -1.09 8.01
C ALA A 52 1.79 -0.08 7.19
N ILE A 53 1.60 -0.01 5.87
CA ILE A 53 2.24 0.98 5.01
C ILE A 53 1.69 2.39 5.30
N VAL A 54 0.37 2.50 5.48
CA VAL A 54 -0.27 3.77 5.84
C VAL A 54 0.26 4.29 7.17
N HIS A 55 0.38 3.43 8.18
CA HIS A 55 0.97 3.80 9.47
C HIS A 55 2.43 4.25 9.33
N PHE A 56 3.22 3.52 8.53
CA PHE A 56 4.60 3.90 8.23
C PHE A 56 4.71 5.29 7.61
N LEU A 57 3.86 5.60 6.63
CA LEU A 57 3.79 6.95 6.05
C LEU A 57 3.42 7.95 7.14
N ILE A 58 2.35 7.71 7.90
CA ILE A 58 1.89 8.58 9.00
C ILE A 58 3.01 8.93 9.99
N GLU A 59 3.86 7.96 10.32
CA GLU A 59 5.01 8.15 11.21
C GLU A 59 6.15 8.98 10.58
N GLU A 60 6.39 8.87 9.27
CA GLU A 60 7.46 9.60 8.57
C GLU A 60 7.20 11.10 8.39
N ASP A 61 5.94 11.51 8.18
CA ASP A 61 5.59 12.93 8.03
C ASP A 61 4.20 13.25 8.60
N THR A 62 4.11 13.72 9.83
CA THR A 62 2.80 14.01 10.48
C THR A 62 1.93 15.07 9.77
N HIS A 63 2.39 15.70 8.69
CA HIS A 63 1.64 16.67 7.87
C HIS A 63 0.74 16.07 6.78
N TRP A 64 0.38 14.78 6.81
CA TRP A 64 -0.61 14.19 5.88
C TRP A 64 -2.02 14.76 6.10
N GLN A 65 -2.25 16.00 5.68
CA GLN A 65 -3.48 16.72 6.01
C GLN A 65 -4.63 16.41 5.04
N TRP A 66 -4.39 15.77 3.89
CA TRP A 66 -5.38 15.70 2.80
C TRP A 66 -5.50 14.34 2.11
N SER A 67 -4.40 13.62 1.86
CA SER A 67 -4.41 12.30 1.22
C SER A 67 -3.07 11.58 1.40
N LEU A 68 -3.09 10.26 1.24
CA LEU A 68 -1.89 9.43 1.09
C LEU A 68 -1.83 8.83 -0.31
N GLU A 69 -0.61 8.64 -0.79
CA GLU A 69 -0.31 7.90 -2.01
C GLU A 69 0.63 6.75 -1.68
N ILE A 70 0.27 5.53 -2.10
CA ILE A 70 1.13 4.35 -2.04
C ILE A 70 1.51 4.01 -3.48
N ASP A 71 2.74 4.36 -3.83
CA ASP A 71 3.39 3.94 -5.07
C ASP A 71 4.32 2.74 -4.83
N ARG A 72 4.90 2.21 -5.92
CA ARG A 72 5.83 1.09 -5.84
C ARG A 72 7.04 1.41 -4.96
N GLU A 73 7.58 2.64 -5.03
CA GLU A 73 8.76 3.03 -4.26
C GLU A 73 8.47 3.03 -2.75
N THR A 74 7.29 3.53 -2.37
CA THR A 74 6.79 3.54 -0.99
C THR A 74 6.67 2.14 -0.43
N MET A 75 6.07 1.21 -1.17
CA MET A 75 6.00 -0.20 -0.76
C MET A 75 7.41 -0.80 -0.60
N LEU A 76 8.29 -0.59 -1.58
CA LEU A 76 9.67 -1.09 -1.53
C LEU A 76 10.43 -0.50 -0.33
N ARG A 77 10.26 0.80 -0.03
CA ARG A 77 10.88 1.44 1.14
C ARG A 77 10.37 0.82 2.43
N TRP A 78 9.05 0.68 2.57
CA TRP A 78 8.43 0.08 3.74
C TRP A 78 8.93 -1.34 4.01
N GLY A 79 8.85 -2.24 3.03
CA GLY A 79 9.26 -3.62 3.29
C GLY A 79 10.78 -3.80 3.42
N ARG A 80 11.62 -2.84 2.98
CA ARG A 80 13.08 -2.87 3.22
C ARG A 80 13.37 -2.65 4.70
N GLN A 81 12.62 -1.78 5.36
CA GLN A 81 12.76 -1.56 6.80
C GLN A 81 12.26 -2.75 7.63
N ARG A 82 11.32 -3.52 7.08
CA ARG A 82 10.70 -4.68 7.75
C ARG A 82 11.33 -6.02 7.38
N ASP A 83 12.39 -6.01 6.56
CA ASP A 83 13.03 -7.21 6.04
C ASP A 83 12.08 -8.14 5.24
N LEU A 84 11.00 -7.58 4.70
CA LEU A 84 9.97 -8.34 3.97
C LEU A 84 10.40 -8.65 2.53
N TRP A 85 11.46 -8.01 2.02
CA TRP A 85 11.94 -8.13 0.64
C TRP A 85 13.15 -9.05 0.48
N HIS A 86 13.29 -10.09 1.30
CA HIS A 86 14.43 -11.02 1.27
C HIS A 86 14.64 -11.81 -0.03
N TRP A 87 13.80 -11.60 -1.03
CA TRP A 87 13.87 -12.29 -2.29
C TRP A 87 14.51 -11.35 -3.31
N LYS A 88 15.75 -11.68 -3.67
CA LYS A 88 16.55 -11.02 -4.71
C LYS A 88 15.70 -10.78 -5.97
N PRO A 89 15.99 -9.71 -6.73
CA PRO A 89 15.47 -9.63 -8.10
C PRO A 89 15.97 -10.87 -8.84
N VAL A 90 15.03 -11.67 -9.34
CA VAL A 90 15.31 -12.62 -10.42
C VAL A 90 15.04 -11.90 -11.72
#